data_AF-A0A938LKY8-F1
#
_entry.id   AF-A0A938LKY8-F1
#
_cell.length_a   1.000
_cell.length_b   1.000
_cell.length_c   1.000
_cell.angle_alpha   90.00
_cell.angle_beta   90.00
_cell.angle_gamma   90.00
#
_symmetry.space_group_name_H-M   'P 1'
#
loop_
_entity.id
_entity.type
_entity.pdbx_description
1 polymer ?
#
loop_
_entity_poly.entity_id
_entity_poly.type
_entity_poly.pdbx_seq_one_letter_code
_entity_poly.pdbx_strand_id
1 'polypeptide(L)'
;MTANTCAVVLAATIAAAAAVCAPASAEEAAATAIAAPPVALPAAPQPANPKATRPVAAWDVVPYQVFDKPFNVGVVAFHETGCKVEFTVLAAGKAVPAMSRVVQNPTRNEQTRVWEYWISLDPKSLPDGPVEVRAKAVPLGPDMLPRDLEPLPLYANAAGTLKFGDPVWVDAEKGDDAAPATQAAPLKTIRAAVRKAPDGGTIYLAPGKDYSPHALAGGLKRNYWTVIAAAPGARRDDVELGPGRPGTDKLCFRNLTLYADPPERRYNAILSGEQGRTVVWLDQCRLYNKKGRWEGGGVAFGNRYVAYVT
;
A
#
# COMPACT_ATOMS: atom_id res chain seq x y z
N MET A 1 -32.55 53.69 -5.78
CA MET A 1 -31.65 54.03 -6.91
C MET A 1 -30.69 52.87 -7.08
N THR A 2 -30.72 52.27 -8.29
CA THR A 2 -29.70 51.40 -8.94
C THR A 2 -29.15 50.22 -8.10
N ALA A 3 -29.68 49.00 -8.17
CA ALA A 3 -29.63 48.02 -9.26
C ALA A 3 -28.21 47.72 -9.77
N ASN A 4 -27.73 46.49 -9.51
CA ASN A 4 -26.76 45.85 -10.41
C ASN A 4 -26.95 44.33 -10.44
N THR A 5 -27.52 43.92 -11.57
CA THR A 5 -27.67 42.58 -12.16
C THR A 5 -26.35 42.04 -12.67
N CYS A 6 -26.08 40.75 -12.47
CA CYS A 6 -25.43 39.91 -13.49
C CYS A 6 -25.60 38.42 -13.14
N ALA A 7 -26.67 37.80 -13.65
CA ALA A 7 -26.84 36.36 -13.67
C ALA A 7 -26.74 35.91 -15.13
N VAL A 8 -25.65 35.23 -15.47
CA VAL A 8 -25.44 34.63 -16.78
C VAL A 8 -26.09 33.24 -16.79
N VAL A 9 -26.98 33.10 -17.76
CA VAL A 9 -27.68 31.89 -18.18
C VAL A 9 -26.69 30.95 -18.88
N LEU A 10 -26.73 29.65 -18.58
CA LEU A 10 -26.40 28.62 -19.56
C LEU A 10 -27.37 27.44 -19.39
N ALA A 11 -28.37 27.41 -20.27
CA ALA A 11 -29.29 26.29 -20.43
C ALA A 11 -28.61 25.19 -21.25
N ALA A 12 -28.72 23.94 -20.79
CA ALA A 12 -28.23 22.77 -21.47
C ALA A 12 -29.15 22.41 -22.65
N THR A 13 -28.60 22.38 -23.85
CA THR A 13 -29.26 21.89 -25.06
C THR A 13 -29.15 20.37 -25.13
N ILE A 14 -30.30 19.68 -25.11
CA ILE A 14 -30.41 18.25 -25.40
C ILE A 14 -30.39 18.09 -26.93
N ALA A 15 -29.34 17.48 -27.47
CA ALA A 15 -29.30 17.05 -28.87
C ALA A 15 -29.53 15.53 -28.93
N ALA A 16 -30.71 15.17 -29.45
CA ALA A 16 -31.06 13.81 -29.82
C ALA A 16 -30.30 13.39 -31.09
N ALA A 17 -29.52 12.32 -31.01
CA ALA A 17 -28.94 11.67 -32.18
C ALA A 17 -29.92 10.59 -32.68
N ALA A 18 -30.59 10.88 -33.80
CA ALA A 18 -31.37 9.93 -34.55
C ALA A 18 -30.42 8.96 -35.30
N ALA A 19 -30.54 7.67 -35.03
CA ALA A 19 -29.87 6.62 -35.79
C ALA A 19 -30.65 6.37 -37.10
N VAL A 20 -29.99 6.63 -38.22
CA VAL A 20 -30.49 6.33 -39.58
C VAL A 20 -30.21 4.86 -39.88
N CYS A 21 -31.28 4.09 -40.11
CA CYS A 21 -31.23 2.76 -40.71
C CYS A 21 -30.70 2.85 -42.15
N ALA A 22 -29.65 2.08 -42.45
CA ALA A 22 -29.27 1.73 -43.81
C ALA A 22 -29.53 0.23 -44.03
N PRO A 23 -30.16 -0.18 -45.15
CA PRO A 23 -30.37 -1.59 -45.46
C PRO A 23 -29.06 -2.23 -45.95
N ALA A 24 -28.69 -3.36 -45.35
CA ALA A 24 -27.61 -4.21 -45.83
C ALA A 24 -28.05 -4.94 -47.10
N SER A 25 -27.31 -4.72 -48.19
CA SER A 25 -27.38 -5.47 -49.44
C SER A 25 -26.92 -6.91 -49.22
N ALA A 26 -27.74 -7.86 -49.67
CA ALA A 26 -27.41 -9.26 -49.75
C ALA A 26 -26.45 -9.50 -50.93
N GLU A 27 -25.23 -9.96 -50.63
CA GLU A 27 -24.31 -10.50 -51.64
C GLU A 27 -24.04 -11.97 -51.30
N GLU A 28 -24.48 -12.81 -52.22
CA GLU A 28 -24.49 -14.27 -52.18
C GLU A 28 -23.08 -14.79 -52.52
N ALA A 29 -22.34 -15.22 -51.50
CA ALA A 29 -21.05 -15.89 -51.67
C ALA A 29 -21.21 -17.40 -51.45
N ALA A 30 -21.02 -18.16 -52.52
CA ALA A 30 -21.01 -19.62 -52.53
C ALA A 30 -19.95 -20.17 -51.56
N ALA A 31 -20.40 -20.93 -50.55
CA ALA A 31 -19.56 -21.54 -49.54
C ALA A 31 -18.93 -22.85 -50.06
N THR A 32 -17.62 -22.81 -50.31
CA THR A 32 -16.80 -24.02 -50.43
C THR A 32 -16.58 -24.59 -49.03
N ALA A 33 -17.17 -25.76 -48.74
CA ALA A 33 -17.02 -26.44 -47.46
C ALA A 33 -15.57 -26.94 -47.27
N ILE A 34 -14.76 -26.17 -46.55
CA ILE A 34 -13.47 -26.63 -46.01
C ILE A 34 -13.80 -27.49 -44.79
N ALA A 35 -13.43 -28.77 -44.84
CA ALA A 35 -13.58 -29.67 -43.69
C ALA A 35 -12.85 -29.08 -42.47
N ALA A 36 -13.62 -28.71 -41.44
CA ALA A 36 -13.06 -28.20 -40.21
C ALA A 36 -12.16 -29.27 -39.57
N PRO A 37 -10.94 -28.93 -39.12
CA PRO A 37 -10.09 -29.87 -38.41
C PRO A 37 -10.84 -30.39 -37.17
N PRO A 38 -10.63 -31.67 -36.78
CA PRO A 38 -11.30 -32.24 -35.62
C PRO A 38 -11.01 -31.39 -34.39
N VAL A 39 -12.08 -30.85 -33.78
CA VAL A 39 -12.01 -30.17 -32.49
C VAL A 39 -11.58 -31.23 -31.47
N ALA A 40 -10.32 -31.15 -31.03
CA ALA A 40 -9.83 -32.00 -29.97
C ALA A 40 -10.71 -31.77 -28.72
N LEU A 41 -11.34 -32.84 -28.24
CA LEU A 41 -12.06 -32.81 -26.97
C LEU A 41 -11.09 -32.35 -25.87
N PRO A 42 -11.53 -31.48 -24.94
CA PRO A 42 -10.70 -31.11 -23.80
C PRO A 42 -10.27 -32.39 -23.07
N ALA A 43 -8.97 -32.51 -22.82
CA ALA A 43 -8.43 -33.65 -22.11
C ALA A 43 -9.17 -33.81 -20.77
N ALA A 44 -9.53 -35.06 -20.44
CA ALA A 44 -10.13 -35.36 -19.15
C ALA A 44 -9.21 -34.84 -18.02
N PRO A 45 -9.76 -34.26 -16.93
CA PRO A 45 -8.95 -33.75 -15.84
C PRO A 45 -8.08 -34.89 -15.30
N GLN A 46 -6.75 -34.70 -15.32
CA GLN A 46 -5.82 -35.68 -14.77
C GLN A 46 -6.13 -35.87 -13.27
N PRO A 47 -6.04 -37.11 -12.76
CA PRO A 47 -6.19 -37.37 -11.34
C PRO A 47 -5.13 -36.55 -10.58
N ALA A 48 -5.58 -35.79 -9.58
CA ALA A 48 -4.69 -34.94 -8.78
C ALA A 48 -3.58 -35.80 -8.16
N ASN A 49 -2.31 -35.41 -8.38
CA ASN A 49 -1.18 -36.06 -7.75
C ASN A 49 -1.30 -35.89 -6.22
N PRO A 50 -1.48 -36.98 -5.45
CA PRO A 50 -1.71 -36.88 -4.00
C PRO A 50 -0.48 -36.35 -3.24
N LYS A 51 0.68 -36.25 -3.90
CA LYS A 51 1.92 -35.70 -3.35
C LYS A 51 2.22 -34.28 -3.82
N ALA A 52 1.31 -33.64 -4.56
CA ALA A 52 1.54 -32.29 -5.05
C ALA A 52 1.60 -31.27 -3.91
N THR A 53 2.72 -30.57 -3.81
CA THR A 53 3.02 -29.56 -2.80
C THR A 53 2.92 -28.16 -3.40
N ARG A 54 2.97 -27.13 -2.54
CA ARG A 54 2.89 -25.71 -2.92
C ARG A 54 4.12 -24.95 -2.41
N PRO A 55 4.59 -23.92 -3.12
CA PRO A 55 5.67 -23.09 -2.64
C PRO A 55 5.23 -22.25 -1.44
N VAL A 56 6.19 -22.00 -0.54
CA VAL A 56 6.07 -20.94 0.47
C VAL A 56 6.52 -19.65 -0.19
N ALA A 57 5.65 -18.65 -0.27
CA ALA A 57 5.97 -17.38 -0.90
C ALA A 57 5.29 -16.20 -0.19
N ALA A 58 5.99 -15.06 -0.14
CA ALA A 58 5.49 -13.80 0.41
C ALA A 58 6.17 -12.59 -0.26
N TRP A 59 5.48 -11.45 -0.27
CA TRP A 59 6.05 -10.18 -0.70
C TRP A 59 7.09 -9.68 0.31
N ASP A 60 8.22 -9.16 -0.18
CA ASP A 60 9.17 -8.35 0.60
C ASP A 60 8.92 -6.85 0.37
N VAL A 61 7.64 -6.48 0.29
CA VAL A 61 7.22 -5.11 -0.05
C VAL A 61 5.98 -4.75 0.75
N VAL A 62 5.98 -3.55 1.32
CA VAL A 62 4.79 -2.97 1.97
C VAL A 62 3.82 -2.46 0.89
N PRO A 63 2.54 -2.84 0.89
CA PRO A 63 1.55 -2.32 -0.07
C PRO A 63 1.28 -0.82 0.15
N TYR A 64 0.59 -0.18 -0.80
CA TYR A 64 0.17 1.23 -0.78
C TYR A 64 1.31 2.26 -0.74
N GLN A 65 2.54 1.84 -1.04
CA GLN A 65 3.67 2.76 -1.19
C GLN A 65 3.54 3.60 -2.46
N VAL A 66 3.97 4.85 -2.37
CA VAL A 66 4.13 5.74 -3.51
C VAL A 66 5.60 5.72 -3.93
N PHE A 67 5.87 5.63 -5.23
CA PHE A 67 7.22 5.66 -5.77
C PHE A 67 7.34 6.62 -6.97
N ASP A 68 8.39 7.42 -6.97
CA ASP A 68 8.74 8.41 -8.00
C ASP A 68 10.11 8.13 -8.63
N LYS A 69 10.80 7.10 -8.15
CA LYS A 69 12.09 6.57 -8.62
C LYS A 69 11.96 5.07 -8.90
N PRO A 70 12.93 4.46 -9.62
CA PRO A 70 12.98 3.02 -9.79
C PRO A 70 12.80 2.30 -8.46
N PHE A 71 11.83 1.39 -8.42
CA PHE A 71 11.40 0.72 -7.19
C PHE A 71 11.44 -0.79 -7.39
N ASN A 72 12.24 -1.48 -6.58
CA ASN A 72 12.35 -2.93 -6.68
C ASN A 72 11.20 -3.60 -5.93
N VAL A 73 10.47 -4.46 -6.64
CA VAL A 73 9.39 -5.26 -6.08
C VAL A 73 9.82 -6.71 -6.01
N GLY A 74 9.87 -7.23 -4.79
CA GLY A 74 10.47 -8.53 -4.50
C GLY A 74 9.52 -9.54 -3.84
N VAL A 75 9.77 -10.82 -4.12
CA VAL A 75 9.08 -11.98 -3.56
C VAL A 75 10.13 -12.95 -3.04
N VAL A 76 10.02 -13.30 -1.76
CA VAL A 76 10.75 -14.42 -1.18
C VAL A 76 9.93 -15.68 -1.40
N ALA A 77 10.49 -16.67 -2.10
CA ALA A 77 9.81 -17.93 -2.42
C ALA A 77 10.73 -19.15 -2.30
N PHE A 78 10.17 -20.27 -1.83
CA PHE A 78 10.86 -21.55 -1.68
C PHE A 78 9.95 -22.73 -2.05
N HIS A 79 10.56 -23.76 -2.64
CA HIS A 79 9.95 -25.07 -2.89
C HIS A 79 11.06 -26.13 -2.92
N GLU A 80 10.76 -27.37 -2.54
CA GLU A 80 11.74 -28.47 -2.49
C GLU A 80 12.31 -28.85 -3.86
N THR A 81 11.61 -28.53 -4.94
CA THR A 81 12.08 -28.72 -6.32
C THR A 81 12.69 -27.45 -6.92
N GLY A 82 12.86 -26.40 -6.13
CA GLY A 82 13.06 -25.03 -6.63
C GLY A 82 11.78 -24.44 -7.24
N CYS A 83 11.80 -23.13 -7.46
CA CYS A 83 10.71 -22.38 -8.06
C CYS A 83 11.21 -21.20 -8.90
N LYS A 84 10.32 -20.69 -9.75
CA LYS A 84 10.44 -19.40 -10.41
C LYS A 84 9.28 -18.50 -9.96
N VAL A 85 9.38 -17.19 -10.17
CA VAL A 85 8.28 -16.27 -9.89
C VAL A 85 7.87 -15.52 -11.15
N GLU A 86 6.59 -15.54 -11.45
CA GLU A 86 5.98 -14.86 -12.58
C GLU A 86 5.31 -13.58 -12.08
N PHE A 87 5.81 -12.42 -12.53
CA PHE A 87 5.27 -11.10 -12.19
C PHE A 87 4.38 -10.57 -13.31
N THR A 88 3.22 -10.06 -12.94
CA THR A 88 2.33 -9.32 -13.84
C THR A 88 2.10 -7.92 -13.27
N VAL A 89 2.36 -6.89 -14.07
CA VAL A 89 2.15 -5.50 -13.69
C VAL A 89 0.91 -4.95 -14.41
N LEU A 90 0.02 -4.31 -13.66
CA LEU A 90 -1.14 -3.61 -14.16
C LEU A 90 -1.06 -2.13 -13.77
N ALA A 91 -1.37 -1.24 -14.71
CA ALA A 91 -1.52 0.19 -14.47
C ALA A 91 -2.91 0.63 -14.93
N ALA A 92 -3.66 1.31 -14.07
CA ALA A 92 -5.07 1.66 -14.33
C ALA A 92 -5.92 0.45 -14.81
N GLY A 93 -5.66 -0.73 -14.23
CA GLY A 93 -6.35 -1.98 -14.58
C GLY A 93 -5.93 -2.64 -15.89
N LYS A 94 -4.96 -2.07 -16.63
CA LYS A 94 -4.44 -2.63 -17.89
C LYS A 94 -3.06 -3.25 -17.68
N ALA A 95 -2.83 -4.41 -18.27
CA ALA A 95 -1.52 -5.05 -18.22
C ALA A 95 -0.44 -4.16 -18.87
N VAL A 96 0.76 -4.18 -18.30
CA VAL A 96 1.95 -3.49 -18.81
C VAL A 96 3.01 -4.56 -19.17
N PRO A 97 2.93 -5.19 -20.35
CA PRO A 97 3.79 -6.34 -20.69
C PRO A 97 5.29 -6.04 -20.64
N ALA A 98 5.67 -4.79 -20.88
CA ALA A 98 7.07 -4.35 -20.80
C ALA A 98 7.67 -4.47 -19.37
N MET A 99 6.83 -4.55 -18.34
CA MET A 99 7.25 -4.68 -16.93
C MET A 99 6.94 -6.06 -16.33
N SER A 100 6.06 -6.83 -16.95
CA SER A 100 5.77 -8.22 -16.55
C SER A 100 6.91 -9.15 -16.97
N ARG A 101 7.40 -9.99 -16.05
CA ARG A 101 8.58 -10.84 -16.27
C ARG A 101 8.48 -12.14 -15.48
N VAL A 102 9.15 -13.18 -15.99
CA VAL A 102 9.40 -14.42 -15.25
C VAL A 102 10.83 -14.40 -14.75
N VAL A 103 11.01 -14.48 -13.43
CA VAL A 103 12.32 -14.50 -12.77
C VAL A 103 12.64 -15.94 -12.40
N GLN A 104 13.67 -16.50 -13.03
CA GLN A 104 14.02 -17.92 -12.89
C GLN A 104 14.75 -18.22 -11.58
N ASN A 105 15.61 -17.30 -11.12
CA ASN A 105 16.44 -17.46 -9.94
C ASN A 105 16.39 -16.19 -9.10
N PRO A 106 16.41 -16.31 -7.76
CA PRO A 106 16.52 -15.14 -6.90
C PRO A 106 17.90 -14.51 -7.06
N THR A 107 17.98 -13.20 -6.92
CA THR A 107 19.25 -12.46 -6.82
C THR A 107 19.19 -11.53 -5.61
N ARG A 108 20.35 -11.02 -5.19
CA ARG A 108 20.39 -10.05 -4.09
C ARG A 108 19.78 -8.73 -4.56
N ASN A 109 18.68 -8.31 -3.94
CA ASN A 109 18.11 -6.98 -4.13
C ASN A 109 18.88 -5.99 -3.26
N GLU A 110 19.61 -5.04 -3.84
CA GLU A 110 20.40 -4.08 -3.07
C GLU A 110 19.53 -3.07 -2.29
N GLN A 111 18.26 -2.88 -2.67
CA GLN A 111 17.32 -2.01 -1.95
C GLN A 111 16.98 -2.58 -0.56
N THR A 112 16.69 -3.88 -0.49
CA THR A 112 16.27 -4.58 0.75
C THR A 112 17.41 -5.34 1.41
N ARG A 113 18.48 -5.63 0.65
CA ARG A 113 19.60 -6.52 0.99
C ARG A 113 19.18 -7.98 1.21
N VAL A 114 18.05 -8.39 0.64
CA VAL A 114 17.49 -9.75 0.69
C VAL A 114 17.76 -10.49 -0.61
N TRP A 115 17.93 -11.81 -0.55
CA TRP A 115 17.95 -12.68 -1.73
C TRP A 115 16.52 -13.06 -2.09
N GLU A 116 16.06 -12.62 -3.25
CA GLU A 116 14.66 -12.74 -3.63
C GLU A 116 14.46 -12.70 -5.14
N TYR A 117 13.28 -13.08 -5.58
CA TYR A 117 12.85 -12.88 -6.97
C TYR A 117 12.30 -11.47 -7.07
N TRP A 118 12.89 -10.61 -7.90
CA TRP A 118 12.45 -9.23 -7.98
C TRP A 118 12.47 -8.68 -9.41
N ILE A 119 11.65 -7.66 -9.62
CA ILE A 119 11.65 -6.82 -10.82
C ILE A 119 11.81 -5.36 -10.42
N SER A 120 12.39 -4.53 -11.30
CA SER A 120 12.40 -3.09 -11.10
C SER A 120 11.23 -2.44 -11.82
N LEU A 121 10.45 -1.64 -11.10
CA LEU A 121 9.42 -0.78 -11.67
C LEU A 121 10.01 0.60 -11.94
N ASP A 122 10.04 1.02 -13.20
CA ASP A 122 10.40 2.40 -13.57
C ASP A 122 9.13 3.27 -13.62
N PRO A 123 8.93 4.21 -12.67
CA PRO A 123 7.71 5.02 -12.64
C PRO A 123 7.59 5.95 -13.85
N LYS A 124 8.67 6.27 -14.57
CA LYS A 124 8.58 7.08 -15.79
C LYS A 124 7.89 6.35 -16.95
N SER A 125 7.88 5.03 -16.87
CA SER A 125 7.23 4.15 -17.85
C SER A 125 5.80 3.76 -17.42
N LEU A 126 5.27 4.40 -16.37
CA LEU A 126 3.93 4.20 -15.83
C LEU A 126 3.18 5.53 -15.78
N PRO A 127 1.85 5.55 -15.95
CA PRO A 127 1.07 6.71 -15.58
C PRO A 127 1.11 6.88 -14.05
N ASP A 128 1.08 8.13 -13.59
CA ASP A 128 0.86 8.39 -12.17
C ASP A 128 -0.48 7.79 -11.70
N GLY A 129 -0.51 7.29 -10.48
CA GLY A 129 -1.69 6.67 -9.87
C GLY A 129 -1.54 5.16 -9.63
N PRO A 130 -2.66 4.42 -9.55
CA PRO A 130 -2.67 3.04 -9.10
C PRO A 130 -1.91 2.08 -10.02
N VAL A 131 -1.01 1.33 -9.41
CA VAL A 131 -0.26 0.22 -10.01
C VAL A 131 -0.56 -1.02 -9.17
N GLU A 132 -0.89 -2.13 -9.81
CA GLU A 132 -1.07 -3.42 -9.14
C GLU A 132 -0.02 -4.39 -9.65
N VAL A 133 0.74 -4.98 -8.73
CA VAL A 133 1.68 -6.07 -9.06
C VAL A 133 1.08 -7.38 -8.55
N ARG A 134 1.02 -8.36 -9.45
CA ARG A 134 0.66 -9.75 -9.10
C ARG A 134 1.89 -10.61 -9.22
N ALA A 135 1.99 -11.61 -8.35
CA ALA A 135 3.05 -12.61 -8.43
C ALA A 135 2.47 -14.01 -8.29
N LYS A 136 3.06 -14.94 -9.03
CA LYS A 136 2.79 -16.37 -8.95
C LYS A 136 4.09 -17.13 -8.79
N ALA A 137 4.24 -17.82 -7.66
CA ALA A 137 5.35 -18.74 -7.44
C ALA A 137 5.01 -20.09 -8.10
N VAL A 138 5.86 -20.53 -9.04
CA VAL A 138 5.67 -21.75 -9.81
C VAL A 138 6.80 -22.72 -9.50
N PRO A 139 6.53 -23.87 -8.85
CA PRO A 139 7.51 -24.93 -8.67
C PRO A 139 8.07 -25.45 -9.99
N LEU A 140 9.32 -25.92 -9.98
CA LEU A 140 9.95 -26.52 -11.17
C LEU A 140 9.64 -28.01 -11.34
N GLY A 141 9.20 -28.70 -10.28
CA GLY A 141 8.84 -30.11 -10.33
C GLY A 141 7.55 -30.36 -11.11
N PRO A 142 7.45 -31.46 -11.88
CA PRO A 142 6.23 -31.82 -12.56
C PRO A 142 5.09 -32.08 -11.56
N ASP A 143 3.87 -31.76 -11.96
CA ASP A 143 2.63 -31.99 -11.20
C ASP A 143 2.57 -31.31 -9.82
N MET A 144 3.40 -30.28 -9.59
CA MET A 144 3.38 -29.45 -8.38
C MET A 144 2.41 -28.28 -8.53
N LEU A 145 1.90 -27.77 -7.40
CA LEU A 145 0.87 -26.74 -7.40
C LEU A 145 1.50 -25.34 -7.27
N PRO A 146 1.20 -24.40 -8.18
CA PRO A 146 1.63 -23.03 -8.02
C PRO A 146 0.91 -22.33 -6.87
N ARG A 147 1.45 -21.18 -6.45
CA ARG A 147 0.82 -20.29 -5.48
C ARG A 147 0.75 -18.87 -6.03
N ASP A 148 -0.47 -18.37 -6.19
CA ASP A 148 -0.72 -16.95 -6.41
C ASP A 148 -0.58 -16.20 -5.07
N LEU A 149 0.05 -15.03 -5.12
CA LEU A 149 0.11 -14.11 -3.99
C LEU A 149 -1.05 -13.10 -4.10
N GLU A 150 -1.47 -12.55 -2.97
CA GLU A 150 -2.42 -11.43 -2.95
C GLU A 150 -1.88 -10.27 -3.79
N PRO A 151 -2.73 -9.56 -4.56
CA PRO A 151 -2.29 -8.40 -5.32
C PRO A 151 -1.61 -7.35 -4.44
N LEU A 152 -0.49 -6.81 -4.91
CA LEU A 152 0.27 -5.77 -4.25
C LEU A 152 -0.09 -4.40 -4.86
N PRO A 153 -0.97 -3.61 -4.21
CA PRO A 153 -1.25 -2.26 -4.67
C PRO A 153 -0.08 -1.34 -4.37
N LEU A 154 0.31 -0.52 -5.33
CA LEU A 154 1.34 0.51 -5.28
C LEU A 154 0.85 1.75 -6.05
N TYR A 155 1.61 2.84 -6.00
CA TYR A 155 1.27 4.07 -6.72
C TYR A 155 2.49 4.72 -7.35
N ALA A 156 2.49 4.81 -8.69
CA ALA A 156 3.52 5.55 -9.41
C ALA A 156 3.24 7.06 -9.31
N ASN A 157 4.29 7.87 -9.23
CA ASN A 157 4.17 9.33 -9.17
C ASN A 157 5.35 10.06 -9.83
N ALA A 158 5.88 9.55 -10.95
CA ALA A 158 7.03 10.17 -11.62
C ALA A 158 6.71 11.58 -12.15
N ALA A 159 5.46 11.86 -12.54
CA ALA A 159 5.06 13.18 -13.01
C ALA A 159 4.57 14.10 -11.87
N GLY A 160 4.51 13.59 -10.63
CA GLY A 160 4.15 14.37 -9.45
C GLY A 160 2.70 14.86 -9.44
N THR A 161 1.78 14.18 -10.14
CA THR A 161 0.36 14.54 -10.16
C THR A 161 -0.35 14.17 -8.86
N LEU A 162 0.13 13.15 -8.13
CA LEU A 162 -0.32 12.88 -6.77
C LEU A 162 0.29 13.91 -5.82
N LYS A 163 -0.57 14.63 -5.09
CA LYS A 163 -0.20 15.71 -4.17
C LYS A 163 -0.40 15.29 -2.72
N PHE A 164 0.62 15.51 -1.89
CA PHE A 164 0.64 15.09 -0.49
C PHE A 164 0.69 16.26 0.51
N GLY A 165 0.52 17.50 0.01
CA GLY A 165 0.59 18.72 0.82
C GLY A 165 1.98 19.00 1.37
N ASP A 166 2.09 20.12 2.08
CA ASP A 166 3.30 20.46 2.84
C ASP A 166 3.38 19.62 4.12
N PRO A 167 4.59 19.35 4.65
CA PRO A 167 4.74 18.65 5.91
C PRO A 167 4.05 19.39 7.06
N VAL A 168 3.35 18.61 7.90
CA VAL A 168 2.68 19.07 9.10
C VAL A 168 3.61 18.88 10.30
N TRP A 169 3.79 19.91 11.12
CA TRP A 169 4.73 19.87 12.24
C TRP A 169 4.01 19.77 13.58
N VAL A 170 4.57 18.98 14.50
CA VAL A 170 4.03 18.77 15.86
C VAL A 170 5.14 18.93 16.90
N ASP A 171 4.87 19.73 17.93
CA ASP A 171 5.71 19.91 19.10
C ASP A 171 4.81 19.79 20.35
N ALA A 172 5.01 18.75 21.16
CA ALA A 172 4.14 18.48 22.31
C ALA A 172 4.23 19.55 23.41
N GLU A 173 5.35 20.28 23.48
CA GLU A 173 5.62 21.28 24.51
C GLU A 173 5.20 22.68 24.05
N LYS A 174 5.58 23.06 22.84
CA LYS A 174 5.45 24.44 22.32
C LYS A 174 4.34 24.62 21.30
N GLY A 175 3.77 23.53 20.79
CA GLY A 175 2.75 23.59 19.75
C GLY A 175 1.40 24.10 20.24
N ASP A 176 0.58 24.51 19.27
CA ASP A 176 -0.82 24.91 19.45
C ASP A 176 -1.66 24.28 18.36
N ASP A 177 -2.72 23.55 18.71
CA ASP A 177 -3.59 22.86 17.74
C ASP A 177 -4.42 23.83 16.87
N ALA A 178 -4.45 25.12 17.21
CA ALA A 178 -5.00 26.18 16.35
C ALA A 178 -3.99 26.72 15.30
N ALA A 179 -2.72 26.32 15.37
CA ALA A 179 -1.65 26.85 14.54
C ALA A 179 -1.75 26.44 13.05
N PRO A 180 -1.05 27.15 12.14
CA PRO A 180 -1.00 26.78 10.72
C PRO A 180 -0.24 25.47 10.45
N ALA A 181 0.35 24.83 11.46
CA ALA A 181 1.01 23.54 11.39
C ALA A 181 2.34 23.53 10.61
N THR A 182 3.03 24.67 10.62
CA THR A 182 4.36 24.84 10.03
C THR A 182 5.44 24.58 11.08
N GLN A 183 6.70 24.45 10.67
CA GLN A 183 7.80 24.27 11.61
C GLN A 183 7.91 25.42 12.64
N ALA A 184 7.66 26.65 12.20
CA ALA A 184 7.72 27.84 13.06
C ALA A 184 6.48 28.00 13.95
N ALA A 185 5.37 27.37 13.61
CA ALA A 185 4.12 27.37 14.37
C ALA A 185 3.50 25.96 14.33
N PRO A 186 4.10 25.00 15.07
CA PRO A 186 3.70 23.60 15.03
C PRO A 186 2.38 23.38 15.78
N LEU A 187 1.69 22.30 15.44
CA LEU A 187 0.56 21.80 16.21
C LEU A 187 1.04 21.17 17.52
N LYS A 188 0.15 21.05 18.50
CA LYS A 188 0.47 20.42 19.78
C LYS A 188 0.35 18.90 19.73
N THR A 189 -0.66 18.39 19.01
CA THR A 189 -1.03 16.97 19.04
C THR A 189 -0.92 16.29 17.68
N ILE A 190 -0.59 14.99 17.71
CA ILE A 190 -0.63 14.12 16.52
C ILE A 190 -2.06 14.05 15.97
N ARG A 191 -3.07 14.13 16.83
CA ARG A 191 -4.49 14.11 16.42
C ARG A 191 -4.83 15.30 15.51
N ALA A 192 -4.45 16.51 15.89
CA ALA A 192 -4.65 17.69 15.06
C ALA A 192 -3.88 17.55 13.73
N ALA A 193 -2.65 17.04 13.81
CA ALA A 193 -1.81 16.84 12.63
C ALA A 193 -2.39 15.84 11.64
N VAL A 194 -2.86 14.69 12.11
CA VAL A 194 -3.45 13.63 11.28
C VAL A 194 -4.72 14.09 10.57
N ARG A 195 -5.52 14.96 11.21
CA ARG A 195 -6.71 15.57 10.61
C ARG A 195 -6.39 16.62 9.54
N LYS A 196 -5.23 17.28 9.67
CA LYS A 196 -4.78 18.33 8.75
C LYS A 196 -3.96 17.78 7.58
N ALA A 197 -3.16 16.75 7.83
CA ALA A 197 -2.36 16.10 6.81
C ALA A 197 -3.27 15.33 5.83
N PRO A 198 -3.12 15.53 4.51
CA PRO A 198 -3.82 14.72 3.53
C PRO A 198 -3.28 13.27 3.55
N ASP A 199 -3.97 12.38 2.84
CA ASP A 199 -3.47 11.04 2.58
C ASP A 199 -2.11 11.10 1.89
N GLY A 200 -1.16 10.27 2.30
CA GLY A 200 0.21 10.31 1.78
C GLY A 200 1.08 11.44 2.34
N GLY A 201 0.49 12.36 3.11
CA GLY A 201 1.20 13.46 3.75
C GLY A 201 2.20 13.00 4.81
N THR A 202 3.10 13.91 5.17
CA THR A 202 4.11 13.69 6.22
C THR A 202 3.83 14.57 7.43
N ILE A 203 3.94 13.97 8.61
CA ILE A 203 3.83 14.61 9.92
C ILE A 203 5.19 14.47 10.61
N TYR A 204 5.83 15.59 10.92
CA TYR A 204 7.08 15.63 11.65
C TYR A 204 6.85 15.92 13.13
N LEU A 205 7.45 15.12 13.99
CA LEU A 205 7.43 15.26 15.44
C LEU A 205 8.76 15.84 15.91
N ALA A 206 8.72 16.99 16.57
CA ALA A 206 9.87 17.53 17.27
C ALA A 206 10.36 16.56 18.37
N PRO A 207 11.62 16.68 18.84
CA PRO A 207 12.06 16.00 20.05
C PRO A 207 11.07 16.22 21.18
N GLY A 208 10.65 15.13 21.82
CA GLY A 208 9.58 15.16 22.80
C GLY A 208 9.20 13.76 23.27
N LYS A 209 8.58 13.70 24.44
CA LYS A 209 8.13 12.46 25.06
C LYS A 209 6.61 12.43 25.13
N ASP A 210 6.08 11.22 25.29
CA ASP A 210 4.67 10.96 25.59
C ASP A 210 3.68 11.49 24.54
N TYR A 211 4.10 11.50 23.28
CA TYR A 211 3.18 11.69 22.17
C TYR A 211 2.10 10.59 22.19
N SER A 212 0.83 10.97 22.05
CA SER A 212 -0.28 10.02 22.08
C SER A 212 -0.74 9.65 20.67
N PRO A 213 -0.68 8.36 20.28
CA PRO A 213 -1.29 7.87 19.07
C PRO A 213 -2.76 7.46 19.28
N HIS A 214 -3.40 7.83 20.39
CA HIS A 214 -4.77 7.41 20.70
C HIS A 214 -5.83 8.29 20.01
N ALA A 215 -6.84 7.66 19.42
CA ALA A 215 -8.02 8.32 18.83
C ALA A 215 -7.70 9.47 17.86
N LEU A 216 -6.79 9.20 16.91
CA LEU A 216 -6.27 10.20 15.96
C LEU A 216 -7.34 10.73 14.99
N ALA A 217 -8.40 9.96 14.75
CA ALA A 217 -9.57 10.38 13.97
C ALA A 217 -9.24 10.88 12.54
N GLY A 218 -8.26 10.25 11.88
CA GLY A 218 -7.91 10.52 10.47
C GLY A 218 -8.74 9.72 9.46
N GLY A 219 -9.62 8.83 9.92
CA GLY A 219 -10.51 8.02 9.08
C GLY A 219 -9.90 6.69 8.62
N LEU A 220 -10.74 5.86 7.99
CA LEU A 220 -10.43 4.48 7.61
C LEU A 220 -10.31 4.28 6.08
N LYS A 221 -10.33 5.36 5.30
CA LYS A 221 -10.38 5.32 3.83
C LYS A 221 -9.20 6.03 3.19
N ARG A 222 -8.02 5.87 3.78
CA ARG A 222 -6.80 6.46 3.22
C ARG A 222 -6.32 5.63 2.03
N ASN A 223 -5.82 6.28 0.98
CA ASN A 223 -5.25 5.58 -0.18
C ASN A 223 -3.77 5.20 0.03
N TYR A 224 -3.02 6.10 0.67
CA TYR A 224 -1.57 5.99 0.87
C TYR A 224 -1.22 6.00 2.37
N TRP A 225 0.02 5.66 2.68
CA TRP A 225 0.56 5.83 4.02
C TRP A 225 0.71 7.31 4.37
N THR A 226 0.01 7.76 5.40
CA THR A 226 0.38 9.02 6.08
C THR A 226 1.54 8.72 7.02
N VAL A 227 2.67 9.38 6.78
CA VAL A 227 3.91 9.15 7.53
C VAL A 227 3.92 10.04 8.78
N ILE A 228 4.14 9.44 9.94
CA ILE A 228 4.42 10.11 11.21
C ILE A 228 5.88 9.79 11.54
N ALA A 229 6.75 10.79 11.49
CA ALA A 229 8.19 10.61 11.60
C ALA A 229 8.82 11.58 12.61
N ALA A 230 10.00 11.21 13.12
CA ALA A 230 10.85 12.19 13.79
C ALA A 230 11.18 13.34 12.82
N ALA A 231 11.21 14.57 13.34
CA ALA A 231 11.60 15.75 12.57
C ALA A 231 13.01 15.60 11.99
N PRO A 232 13.31 16.21 10.83
CA PRO A 232 14.66 16.23 10.28
C PRO A 232 15.68 16.73 11.32
N GLY A 233 16.75 15.94 11.53
CA GLY A 233 17.79 16.22 12.52
C GLY A 233 17.53 15.62 13.91
N ALA A 234 16.31 15.20 14.23
CA ALA A 234 16.02 14.45 15.45
C ALA A 234 16.39 12.97 15.28
N ARG A 235 16.93 12.35 16.34
CA ARG A 235 17.17 10.90 16.35
C ARG A 235 15.91 10.18 16.79
N ARG A 236 15.81 8.91 16.41
CA ARG A 236 14.73 8.01 16.84
C ARG A 236 14.41 8.05 18.33
N ASP A 237 15.46 8.09 19.16
CA ASP A 237 15.34 7.99 20.60
C ASP A 237 14.99 9.36 21.26
N ASP A 238 15.01 10.45 20.47
CA ASP A 238 14.61 11.79 20.91
C ASP A 238 13.08 11.99 20.85
N VAL A 239 12.35 11.09 20.17
CA VAL A 239 10.89 11.16 20.01
C VAL A 239 10.23 9.87 20.51
N GLU A 240 9.43 9.98 21.58
CA GLU A 240 8.71 8.84 22.16
C GLU A 240 7.19 8.95 22.02
N LEU A 241 6.58 7.90 21.48
CA LEU A 241 5.14 7.70 21.45
C LEU A 241 4.72 6.66 22.50
N GLY A 242 3.74 7.03 23.32
CA GLY A 242 3.11 6.11 24.26
C GLY A 242 2.12 5.14 23.61
N PRO A 243 1.44 4.32 24.42
CA PRO A 243 0.49 3.35 23.91
C PRO A 243 -0.77 4.03 23.36
N GLY A 244 -1.42 3.43 22.36
CA GLY A 244 -2.69 3.95 21.88
C GLY A 244 -3.43 3.10 20.85
N ARG A 245 -4.64 3.55 20.55
CA ARG A 245 -5.51 3.01 19.50
C ARG A 245 -5.74 4.12 18.46
N PRO A 246 -4.93 4.18 17.40
CA PRO A 246 -5.03 5.20 16.36
C PRO A 246 -6.43 5.44 15.79
N GLY A 247 -7.23 4.39 15.59
CA GLY A 247 -8.53 4.50 14.92
C GLY A 247 -8.43 5.14 13.52
N THR A 248 -7.27 4.99 12.87
CA THR A 248 -6.92 5.59 11.57
C THR A 248 -6.17 4.55 10.76
N ASP A 249 -6.54 4.41 9.49
CA ASP A 249 -5.93 3.43 8.58
C ASP A 249 -4.67 3.99 7.88
N LYS A 250 -3.80 3.09 7.43
CA LYS A 250 -2.55 3.38 6.70
C LYS A 250 -1.69 4.47 7.35
N LEU A 251 -1.31 4.24 8.60
CA LEU A 251 -0.28 5.03 9.27
C LEU A 251 1.08 4.35 9.18
N CYS A 252 2.09 5.10 8.72
CA CYS A 252 3.48 4.69 8.77
C CYS A 252 4.18 5.46 9.89
N PHE A 253 4.66 4.79 10.93
CA PHE A 253 5.52 5.38 11.94
C PHE A 253 6.96 5.16 11.53
N ARG A 254 7.74 6.23 11.38
CA ARG A 254 9.10 6.15 10.82
C ARG A 254 10.13 6.79 11.73
N ASN A 255 11.20 6.05 12.05
CA ASN A 255 12.32 6.56 12.84
C ASN A 255 11.84 7.15 14.19
N LEU A 256 10.95 6.42 14.88
CA LEU A 256 10.39 6.79 16.19
C LEU A 256 10.62 5.71 17.23
N THR A 257 10.58 6.10 18.50
CA THR A 257 10.50 5.15 19.61
C THR A 257 9.04 5.03 20.06
N LEU A 258 8.52 3.82 20.11
CA LEU A 258 7.19 3.51 20.63
C LEU A 258 7.32 2.66 21.89
N TYR A 259 6.52 2.94 22.91
CA TYR A 259 6.61 2.24 24.18
C TYR A 259 5.26 1.81 24.76
N ALA A 260 5.30 0.76 25.59
CA ALA A 260 4.23 0.43 26.53
C ALA A 260 4.71 0.74 27.94
N ASP A 261 3.84 1.32 28.76
CA ASP A 261 4.08 1.54 30.20
C ASP A 261 2.84 1.14 31.00
N PRO A 262 2.54 -0.16 31.08
CA PRO A 262 1.37 -0.63 31.80
C PRO A 262 1.52 -0.35 33.31
N PRO A 263 0.49 0.25 33.96
CA PRO A 263 0.54 0.51 35.40
C PRO A 263 0.43 -0.78 36.24
N GLU A 264 -0.13 -1.85 35.68
CA GLU A 264 -0.34 -3.15 36.33
C GLU A 264 -0.09 -4.31 35.35
N ARG A 265 -0.11 -5.57 35.81
CA ARG A 265 -0.05 -6.79 34.96
C ARG A 265 -1.35 -7.01 34.17
N ARG A 266 -1.80 -6.00 33.43
CA ARG A 266 -2.94 -6.09 32.52
C ARG A 266 -2.47 -6.01 31.08
N TYR A 267 -3.22 -6.64 30.19
CA TYR A 267 -2.98 -6.54 28.76
C TYR A 267 -2.88 -5.07 28.33
N ASN A 268 -1.74 -4.69 27.75
CA ASN A 268 -1.48 -3.36 27.24
C ASN A 268 -0.72 -3.49 25.92
N ALA A 269 -1.24 -2.90 24.87
CA ALA A 269 -0.58 -2.90 23.57
C ALA A 269 0.03 -1.53 23.26
N ILE A 270 1.24 -1.51 22.70
CA ILE A 270 1.85 -0.29 22.19
C ILE A 270 0.92 0.33 21.13
N LEU A 271 0.50 -0.46 20.15
CA LEU A 271 -0.53 -0.07 19.20
C LEU A 271 -1.67 -1.09 19.18
N SER A 272 -2.91 -0.64 19.30
CA SER A 272 -4.11 -1.47 19.18
C SER A 272 -4.91 -1.20 17.91
N GLY A 273 -5.24 -2.26 17.17
CA GLY A 273 -5.97 -2.20 15.91
C GLY A 273 -7.48 -2.17 16.06
N GLU A 274 -8.16 -1.99 14.92
CA GLU A 274 -9.62 -1.94 14.79
C GLU A 274 -10.18 -3.25 14.19
N GLN A 275 -9.99 -4.39 14.87
CA GLN A 275 -10.52 -5.69 14.41
C GLN A 275 -10.08 -6.08 12.97
N GLY A 276 -8.85 -5.77 12.58
CA GLY A 276 -8.32 -6.05 11.24
C GLY A 276 -8.69 -5.00 10.18
N ARG A 277 -9.43 -3.94 10.53
CA ARG A 277 -9.84 -2.89 9.58
C ARG A 277 -8.78 -1.82 9.34
N THR A 278 -7.69 -1.86 10.09
CA THR A 278 -6.60 -0.89 10.02
C THR A 278 -5.28 -1.60 9.82
N VAL A 279 -4.45 -1.04 8.96
CA VAL A 279 -3.06 -1.46 8.76
C VAL A 279 -2.10 -0.43 9.32
N VAL A 280 -0.94 -0.90 9.78
CA VAL A 280 0.14 -0.04 10.30
C VAL A 280 1.47 -0.47 9.71
N TRP A 281 2.35 0.49 9.43
CA TRP A 281 3.72 0.24 9.03
C TRP A 281 4.65 0.88 10.06
N LEU A 282 5.59 0.10 10.59
CA LEU A 282 6.69 0.59 11.42
C LEU A 282 7.98 0.50 10.61
N ASP A 283 8.63 1.64 10.40
CA ASP A 283 9.82 1.76 9.58
C ASP A 283 10.98 2.32 10.40
N GLN A 284 12.00 1.51 10.66
CA GLN A 284 13.14 1.88 11.50
C GLN A 284 12.74 2.32 12.92
N CYS A 285 11.63 1.79 13.43
CA CYS A 285 11.16 2.09 14.78
C CYS A 285 11.88 1.27 15.85
N ARG A 286 11.90 1.79 17.08
CA ARG A 286 12.25 1.05 18.29
C ARG A 286 10.99 0.81 19.10
N LEU A 287 10.76 -0.43 19.51
CA LEU A 287 9.63 -0.80 20.35
C LEU A 287 10.14 -1.38 21.65
N TYR A 288 9.60 -0.92 22.78
CA TYR A 288 9.99 -1.47 24.07
C TYR A 288 8.87 -1.36 25.12
N ASN A 289 8.99 -2.14 26.18
CA ASN A 289 8.17 -2.02 27.37
C ASN A 289 9.00 -1.36 28.47
N LYS A 290 8.52 -0.24 29.02
CA LYS A 290 9.21 0.51 30.09
C LYS A 290 9.40 -0.33 31.36
N LYS A 291 8.52 -1.30 31.62
CA LYS A 291 8.64 -2.25 32.75
C LYS A 291 9.58 -3.42 32.46
N GLY A 292 10.07 -3.56 31.23
CA GLY A 292 10.90 -4.68 30.78
C GLY A 292 10.11 -5.74 30.00
N ARG A 293 10.84 -6.60 29.28
CA ARG A 293 10.28 -7.52 28.27
C ARG A 293 9.13 -8.41 28.79
N TRP A 294 9.21 -8.83 30.05
CA TRP A 294 8.30 -9.82 30.64
C TRP A 294 7.35 -9.23 31.69
N GLU A 295 7.51 -7.97 32.06
CA GLU A 295 6.69 -7.35 33.09
C GLU A 295 5.46 -6.65 32.51
N GLY A 296 4.38 -6.60 33.29
CA GLY A 296 3.23 -5.74 32.96
C GLY A 296 2.35 -6.19 31.80
N GLY A 297 2.57 -7.36 31.18
CA GLY A 297 1.68 -7.88 30.13
C GLY A 297 1.69 -7.08 28.82
N GLY A 298 2.78 -6.36 28.55
CA GLY A 298 2.95 -5.56 27.34
C GLY A 298 3.05 -6.41 26.08
N VAL A 299 2.23 -6.10 25.08
CA VAL A 299 2.33 -6.64 23.71
C VAL A 299 2.64 -5.51 22.74
N ALA A 300 3.37 -5.78 21.65
CA ALA A 300 3.67 -4.74 20.66
C ALA A 300 2.40 -4.32 19.90
N PHE A 301 1.65 -5.30 19.40
CA PHE A 301 0.44 -5.06 18.62
C PHE A 301 -0.74 -5.81 19.22
N GLY A 302 -1.83 -5.07 19.48
CA GLY A 302 -3.07 -5.59 20.02
C GLY A 302 -4.24 -5.51 19.06
N ASN A 303 -5.31 -6.26 19.33
CA ASN A 303 -6.61 -6.14 18.64
C ASN A 303 -6.57 -6.24 17.09
N ARG A 304 -5.80 -7.21 16.58
CA ARG A 304 -5.71 -7.58 15.14
C ARG A 304 -5.32 -6.39 14.25
N TYR A 305 -4.07 -5.96 14.32
CA TYR A 305 -3.46 -5.18 13.23
C TYR A 305 -2.97 -6.09 12.11
N VAL A 306 -3.04 -5.61 10.87
CA VAL A 306 -2.06 -6.04 9.86
C VAL A 306 -0.89 -5.06 9.97
N ALA A 307 0.23 -5.56 10.49
CA ALA A 307 1.42 -4.76 10.74
C ALA A 307 2.51 -5.12 9.73
N TYR A 308 3.13 -4.09 9.16
CA TYR A 308 4.36 -4.19 8.36
C TYR A 308 5.51 -3.63 9.19
N VAL A 309 6.66 -4.30 9.19
CA VAL A 309 7.84 -3.89 9.97
C VAL A 309 9.07 -3.95 9.07
N THR A 310 9.80 -2.83 8.98
CA THR A 310 11.02 -2.67 8.16
C THR A 310 12.16 -2.02 8.94
#